data_AF-A0A521LR39-F1
#
_entry.id   AF-A0A521LR39-F1
#
_cell.length_a   1.000
_cell.length_b   1.000
_cell.length_c   1.000
_cell.angle_alpha   90.00
_cell.angle_beta   90.00
_cell.angle_gamma   90.00
#
_symmetry.space_group_name_H-M   'P 1'
#
loop_
_entity.id
_entity.type
_entity.pdbx_description
1 polymer ?
#
loop_
_entity_poly.entity_id
_entity_poly.type
_entity_poly.pdbx_seq_one_letter_code
_entity_poly.pdbx_strand_id
1 'polypeptide(L)'
;MTATLDPVTLALVQNRLDHISHQMGWVMTRTARSPIFSQSHDFSCFIADARGTLISQADGIPIHTGGGGFAVRAILRDFAGAIDPDDVFLLNDPYTAGGNHLPDWVISRPVFVA
;
A
#
# COMPACT_ATOMS: atom_id res chain seq x y z
N MET A 1 23.81 -16.51 4.80
CA MET A 1 23.08 -17.74 5.18
C MET A 1 21.63 -17.56 4.79
N THR A 2 21.13 -18.27 3.80
CA THR A 2 19.69 -18.41 3.60
C THR A 2 19.18 -19.29 4.74
N ALA A 3 18.67 -18.68 5.81
CA ALA A 3 17.91 -19.42 6.79
C ALA A 3 16.78 -20.15 6.05
N THR A 4 16.67 -21.45 6.23
CA THR A 4 15.53 -22.22 5.73
C THR A 4 14.27 -21.60 6.33
N LEU A 5 13.49 -20.91 5.51
CA LEU A 5 12.23 -20.30 5.92
C LEU A 5 11.30 -21.41 6.39
N ASP A 6 10.92 -21.37 7.67
CA ASP A 6 9.91 -22.27 8.20
C ASP A 6 8.57 -22.01 7.51
N PRO A 7 7.98 -23.01 6.81
CA PRO A 7 6.75 -22.82 6.05
C PRO A 7 5.57 -22.40 6.93
N VAL A 8 5.56 -22.82 8.21
CA VAL A 8 4.51 -22.41 9.15
C VAL A 8 4.63 -20.92 9.46
N THR A 9 5.83 -20.45 9.81
CA THR A 9 6.10 -19.03 10.05
C THR A 9 5.79 -18.18 8.81
N LEU A 10 6.20 -18.62 7.62
CA LEU A 10 5.90 -17.92 6.36
C LEU A 10 4.39 -17.74 6.17
N ALA A 11 3.61 -18.82 6.31
CA ALA A 11 2.17 -18.78 6.18
C ALA A 11 1.52 -17.86 7.22
N LEU A 12 1.96 -17.92 8.49
CA LEU A 12 1.43 -17.07 9.56
C LEU A 12 1.71 -15.58 9.31
N VAL A 13 2.91 -15.23 8.85
CA VAL A 13 3.27 -13.84 8.53
C VAL A 13 2.47 -13.32 7.34
N GLN A 14 2.37 -14.10 6.26
CA GLN A 14 1.58 -13.69 5.09
C GLN A 14 0.11 -13.48 5.45
N ASN A 15 -0.51 -14.40 6.19
CA ASN A 15 -1.89 -14.26 6.65
C ASN A 15 -2.10 -13.01 7.51
N ARG A 16 -1.11 -12.64 8.34
CA ARG A 16 -1.18 -11.40 9.14
C ARG A 16 -1.12 -10.15 8.25
N LEU A 17 -0.23 -10.12 7.26
CA LEU A 17 -0.14 -8.99 6.32
C LEU A 17 -1.43 -8.83 5.52
N ASP A 18 -1.98 -9.95 5.01
CA ASP A 18 -3.24 -9.95 4.27
C ASP A 18 -4.42 -9.52 5.15
N HIS A 19 -4.44 -9.95 6.41
CA HIS A 19 -5.43 -9.48 7.36
C HIS A 19 -5.35 -7.97 7.59
N ILE A 20 -4.14 -7.40 7.73
CA ILE A 20 -3.94 -5.95 7.90
C ILE A 20 -4.46 -5.21 6.67
N SER A 21 -4.07 -5.63 5.46
CA SER A 21 -4.55 -5.01 4.21
C SER A 21 -6.07 -5.03 4.15
N HIS A 22 -6.72 -6.16 4.43
CA HIS A 22 -8.17 -6.26 4.47
C HIS A 22 -8.79 -5.31 5.52
N GLN A 23 -8.23 -5.24 6.73
CA GLN A 23 -8.73 -4.35 7.77
C GLN A 23 -8.67 -2.87 7.34
N MET A 24 -7.63 -2.45 6.62
CA MET A 24 -7.57 -1.10 6.03
C MET A 24 -8.77 -0.85 5.12
N GLY A 25 -9.10 -1.81 4.24
CA GLY A 25 -10.26 -1.72 3.36
C GLY A 25 -11.59 -1.68 4.13
N TRP A 26 -11.75 -2.53 5.15
CA TRP A 26 -12.94 -2.51 6.03
C TRP A 26 -13.15 -1.18 6.73
N VAL A 27 -12.07 -0.56 7.22
CA VAL A 27 -12.12 0.77 7.83
C VAL A 27 -12.51 1.79 6.77
N MET A 28 -11.99 1.69 5.55
CA MET A 28 -12.34 2.61 4.48
C MET A 28 -13.82 2.55 4.11
N THR A 29 -14.38 1.36 3.87
CA THR A 29 -15.81 1.20 3.55
C THR A 29 -16.71 1.78 4.65
N ARG A 30 -16.34 1.63 5.93
CA ARG A 30 -17.16 2.09 7.07
C ARG A 30 -17.04 3.57 7.38
N THR A 31 -15.96 4.23 6.96
CA THR A 31 -15.65 5.62 7.34
C THR A 31 -15.79 6.59 6.17
N ALA A 32 -15.73 6.09 4.94
CA ALA A 32 -15.91 6.89 3.75
C ALA A 32 -17.32 7.48 3.68
N ARG A 33 -17.40 8.77 3.35
CA ARG A 33 -18.67 9.48 3.08
C ARG A 33 -19.07 9.44 1.62
N SER A 34 -18.11 9.18 0.73
CA SER A 34 -18.35 9.11 -0.71
C SER A 34 -18.93 7.74 -1.08
N PRO A 35 -20.06 7.67 -1.81
CA PRO A 35 -20.60 6.39 -2.27
C PRO A 35 -19.66 5.65 -3.22
N ILE A 36 -18.81 6.39 -3.95
CA ILE A 36 -17.74 5.83 -4.78
C ILE A 36 -16.82 4.91 -3.96
N PHE A 37 -16.53 5.30 -2.71
CA PHE A 37 -15.71 4.51 -1.81
C PHE A 37 -16.57 3.52 -0.99
N SER A 38 -17.62 4.00 -0.32
CA SER A 38 -18.38 3.19 0.64
C SER A 38 -19.31 2.15 0.00
N GLN A 39 -19.62 2.25 -1.29
CA GLN A 39 -20.53 1.34 -2.00
C GLN A 39 -19.89 0.74 -3.25
N SER A 40 -19.23 1.57 -4.07
CA SER A 40 -18.60 1.10 -5.31
C SER A 40 -17.20 0.51 -5.10
N HIS A 41 -16.60 0.72 -3.92
CA HIS A 41 -15.28 0.21 -3.54
C HIS A 41 -14.18 0.64 -4.51
N ASP A 42 -14.23 1.88 -4.97
CA ASP A 42 -13.23 2.48 -5.84
C ASP A 42 -12.01 2.95 -5.05
N PHE A 43 -11.33 1.98 -4.42
CA PHE A 43 -10.08 2.16 -3.69
C PHE A 43 -9.35 0.81 -3.61
N SER A 44 -8.06 0.85 -3.29
CA SER A 44 -7.29 -0.35 -2.95
C SER A 44 -6.47 -0.07 -1.69
N CYS A 45 -6.14 -1.12 -0.95
CA CYS A 45 -5.22 -1.06 0.18
C CYS A 45 -4.08 -2.04 -0.08
N PHE A 46 -2.85 -1.65 0.22
CA PHE A 46 -1.68 -2.47 -0.02
C PHE A 46 -0.62 -2.26 1.04
N ILE A 47 0.27 -3.25 1.16
CA ILE A 47 1.52 -3.17 1.92
C ILE A 47 2.66 -3.45 0.93
N ALA A 48 3.69 -2.61 1.00
CA ALA A 48 4.91 -2.77 0.22
C ALA A 48 6.11 -3.03 1.12
N ASP A 49 7.09 -3.76 0.60
CA ASP A 49 8.40 -3.88 1.23
C ASP A 49 9.24 -2.59 1.05
N ALA A 50 10.42 -2.56 1.67
CA ALA A 50 11.35 -1.43 1.61
C ALA A 50 11.93 -1.15 0.20
N ARG A 51 11.62 -1.99 -0.80
CA ARG A 51 12.01 -1.82 -2.21
C ARG A 51 10.81 -1.38 -3.08
N GLY A 52 9.63 -1.19 -2.48
CA GLY A 52 8.40 -0.89 -3.19
C GLY A 52 7.81 -2.08 -3.93
N THR A 53 8.18 -3.31 -3.56
CA THR A 53 7.48 -4.52 -4.01
C THR A 53 6.22 -4.69 -3.17
N LEU A 54 5.07 -4.88 -3.81
CA LEU A 54 3.84 -5.16 -3.09
C LEU A 54 3.91 -6.58 -2.52
N ILE A 55 3.63 -6.70 -1.23
CA ILE A 55 3.69 -7.98 -0.50
C ILE A 55 2.32 -8.39 0.06
N SER A 56 1.36 -7.48 0.08
CA SER A 56 -0.03 -7.76 0.45
C SER A 56 -0.96 -6.69 -0.14
N GLN A 57 -2.21 -7.06 -0.38
CA GLN A 57 -3.25 -6.19 -0.90
C GLN A 57 -4.63 -6.67 -0.44
N ALA A 58 -5.56 -5.74 -0.25
CA ALA A 58 -6.97 -6.03 -0.05
C ALA A 58 -7.71 -6.07 -1.38
N ASP A 59 -8.83 -6.79 -1.44
CA ASP A 59 -9.78 -6.72 -2.55
C ASP A 59 -9.96 -5.26 -3.01
N GLY A 60 -9.67 -5.03 -4.29
CA GLY A 60 -9.59 -3.70 -4.87
C GLY A 60 -9.40 -3.76 -6.37
N ILE A 61 -9.14 -2.61 -6.98
CA ILE A 61 -9.00 -2.48 -8.43
C ILE A 61 -7.56 -2.82 -8.83
N PRO A 62 -7.31 -3.83 -9.70
CA PRO A 62 -5.96 -4.27 -10.04
C PRO A 62 -5.04 -3.16 -10.54
N ILE A 63 -5.60 -2.17 -11.25
CA ILE A 63 -4.85 -1.03 -11.77
C ILE A 63 -4.33 -0.13 -10.64
N HIS A 64 -5.10 0.07 -9.56
CA HIS A 64 -4.68 0.81 -8.37
C HIS A 64 -3.57 0.06 -7.63
N THR A 65 -3.75 -1.24 -7.43
CA THR A 65 -2.77 -2.07 -6.73
C THR A 65 -1.45 -2.06 -7.49
N GLY A 66 -1.46 -2.27 -8.82
CA GLY A 66 -0.26 -2.17 -9.65
C GLY A 66 0.43 -0.80 -9.55
N GLY A 67 -0.34 0.29 -9.56
CA GLY A 67 0.14 1.67 -9.40
C GLY A 67 0.82 1.93 -8.05
N GLY A 68 0.28 1.37 -6.96
CA GLY A 68 0.79 1.55 -5.60
C GLY A 68 2.27 1.19 -5.43
N GLY A 69 2.74 0.14 -6.09
CA GLY A 69 4.16 -0.22 -6.07
C GLY A 69 5.06 0.80 -6.77
N PHE A 70 4.58 1.42 -7.86
CA PHE A 70 5.29 2.51 -8.52
C PHE A 70 5.30 3.77 -7.65
N ALA A 71 4.20 4.06 -6.95
CA ALA A 71 4.12 5.17 -6.01
C ALA A 71 5.16 5.04 -4.88
N VAL A 72 5.27 3.87 -4.26
CA VAL A 72 6.30 3.64 -3.22
C VAL A 72 7.71 3.81 -3.76
N ARG A 73 7.99 3.31 -4.97
CA ARG A 73 9.30 3.52 -5.61
C ARG A 73 9.59 4.99 -5.92
N ALA A 74 8.57 5.78 -6.27
CA ALA A 74 8.71 7.23 -6.47
C ALA A 74 9.05 7.93 -5.14
N ILE A 75 8.36 7.59 -4.03
CA ILE A 75 8.69 8.10 -2.69
C ILE A 75 10.14 7.79 -2.34
N LEU A 76 10.55 6.53 -2.46
CA LEU A 76 11.91 6.08 -2.13
C LEU A 76 12.99 6.78 -2.97
N ARG A 77 12.68 7.11 -4.23
CA ARG A 77 13.58 7.83 -5.15
C ARG A 77 13.68 9.31 -4.78
N ASP A 78 12.55 9.99 -4.64
CA ASP A 78 12.49 11.45 -4.57
C ASP A 78 12.74 11.98 -3.15
N PHE A 79 12.48 11.16 -2.13
CA PHE A 79 12.69 11.49 -0.72
C PHE A 79 13.81 10.65 -0.09
N ALA A 80 14.72 10.10 -0.91
CA ALA A 80 15.85 9.31 -0.42
C ALA A 80 16.65 10.08 0.66
N GLY A 81 16.76 9.51 1.86
CA GLY A 81 17.46 10.13 2.99
C GLY A 81 16.65 11.20 3.75
N ALA A 82 15.37 11.39 3.40
CA ALA A 82 14.42 12.31 4.04
C ALA A 82 13.04 11.65 4.20
N ILE A 83 13.03 10.39 4.67
CA ILE A 83 11.82 9.67 5.06
C ILE A 83 11.97 9.38 6.55
N ASP A 84 11.15 10.03 7.35
CA ASP A 84 11.20 9.96 8.80
C ASP A 84 9.98 9.22 9.38
N PRO A 85 10.08 8.71 10.62
CA PRO A 85 8.91 8.22 11.34
C PRO A 85 7.80 9.27 11.37
N ASP A 86 6.56 8.80 11.26
CA ASP A 86 5.33 9.60 11.24
C ASP A 86 5.02 10.39 9.96
N ASP A 87 5.91 10.39 8.96
CA ASP A 87 5.63 11.00 7.65
C ASP A 87 4.40 10.38 6.95
N VAL A 88 3.74 11.19 6.13
CA VAL A 88 2.66 10.74 5.23
C VAL A 88 2.86 11.38 3.87
N PHE A 89 2.99 10.54 2.85
CA PHE A 89 3.19 10.94 1.46
C PHE A 89 1.87 10.84 0.68
N LEU A 90 1.60 11.86 -0.14
CA LEU A 90 0.44 11.93 -1.02
C LEU A 90 0.93 12.03 -2.46
N LEU A 91 0.39 11.18 -3.34
CA LEU A 91 0.80 11.09 -4.74
C LEU A 91 -0.44 10.92 -5.63
N ASN A 92 -0.46 11.60 -6.77
CA ASN A 92 -1.48 11.38 -7.81
C ASN A 92 -0.99 11.65 -9.23
N ASP A 93 0.31 11.94 -9.43
CA ASP A 93 0.86 12.16 -10.77
C ASP A 93 0.86 10.85 -11.57
N PRO A 94 0.13 10.78 -12.70
CA PRO A 94 0.04 9.57 -13.50
C PRO A 94 1.33 9.22 -14.25
N TYR A 95 2.26 10.17 -14.40
CA TYR A 95 3.48 9.95 -15.16
C TYR A 95 4.62 9.43 -14.29
N THR A 96 4.81 9.99 -13.11
CA THR A 96 6.03 9.78 -12.32
C THR A 96 5.81 9.09 -10.98
N ALA A 97 4.56 9.04 -10.52
CA ALA A 97 4.22 8.72 -9.13
C ALA A 97 3.20 7.57 -8.99
N GLY A 98 2.93 6.82 -10.05
CA GLY A 98 2.09 5.61 -9.99
C GLY A 98 0.59 5.86 -9.88
N GLY A 99 0.12 7.10 -10.11
CA GLY A 99 -1.31 7.38 -10.30
C GLY A 99 -1.82 6.84 -11.64
N ASN A 100 -3.12 6.56 -11.76
CA ASN A 100 -3.71 6.21 -13.07
C ASN A 100 -4.27 7.44 -13.77
N HIS A 101 -4.87 8.33 -12.99
CA HIS A 101 -5.33 9.65 -13.42
C HIS A 101 -5.48 10.56 -12.20
N LEU A 102 -5.67 11.86 -12.44
CA LEU A 102 -5.60 12.90 -11.41
C LEU A 102 -6.50 12.67 -10.17
N PRO A 103 -7.72 12.10 -10.27
CA PRO A 103 -8.54 11.75 -9.10
C PRO A 103 -7.99 10.65 -8.19
N ASP A 104 -7.05 9.83 -8.65
CA ASP A 104 -6.56 8.67 -7.89
C ASP A 104 -5.40 9.08 -7.01
N TRP A 105 -5.66 9.16 -5.71
CA TRP A 105 -4.64 9.49 -4.72
C TRP A 105 -4.12 8.24 -4.04
N VAL A 106 -2.79 8.11 -4.03
CA VAL A 106 -2.07 7.18 -3.17
C VAL A 106 -1.65 7.94 -1.92
N ILE A 107 -2.03 7.40 -0.76
CA ILE A 107 -1.60 7.89 0.55
C ILE A 107 -0.73 6.79 1.16
N SER A 108 0.52 7.11 1.50
CA SER A 108 1.49 6.14 1.99
C SER A 108 2.16 6.63 3.26
N ARG A 109 2.30 5.74 4.25
CA ARG A 109 2.99 5.99 5.51
C ARG A 109 4.10 4.93 5.69
N PRO A 110 5.36 5.33 5.95
CA PRO A 110 6.44 4.38 6.20
C PRO A 110 6.25 3.68 7.55
N VAL A 111 6.71 2.44 7.64
CA VAL A 111 6.73 1.63 8.87
C VAL A 111 8.17 1.27 9.18
N PHE A 112 8.65 1.69 10.35
CA PHE A 112 9.98 1.38 10.84
C PHE A 112 9.89 0.26 11.89
N VAL A 113 10.78 -0.72 11.79
CA VAL A 113 10.92 -1.81 12.75
C VAL A 113 12.29 -1.69 13.42
N ALA A 114 12.33 -1.94 14.74
CA ALA A 114 13.54 -1.88 15.55
C ALA A 114 14.36 -3.19 15.45
#